data_AF-A0A9D0YLR8-F1
#
_entry.id   AF-A0A9D0YLR8-F1
#
_cell.length_a   1.000
_cell.length_b   1.000
_cell.length_c   1.000
_cell.angle_alpha   90.00
_cell.angle_beta   90.00
_cell.angle_gamma   90.00
#
_symmetry.space_group_name_H-M   'P 1'
#
loop_
_entity.id
_entity.type
_entity.pdbx_description
1 polymer ?
#
loop_
_entity_poly.entity_id
_entity_poly.type
_entity_poly.pdbx_seq_one_letter_code
_entity_poly.pdbx_strand_id
1 'polypeptide(L)'
;MKSSTFTYKQRMFMNMMFAQLGFVSLSAAAIFYGPSVGMIIAVNAVFAVVLAYFGWLINGRIQHGIDSIDFFMDELIQFVFLKTNRMKEVDYNTNNEIGMVIDALMKHKNTFDEKRKADMKVIGEVVLVMNKLRLGIYKCRINSLSDNFMIRELIKVTNQMIDDSGKNINIVKDTLNEYTQDDFRKSIDINPALKSEMLSVMQSVNLLGESLRTNAKTNLTNGEILNSNAIAMSTSVGNVASKANQQAASLEETAAAVEEITSITRNNADNSI
;
A
#
# COMPACT_ATOMS: atom_id res chain seq x y z
N MET A 1 0.23 23.18 -46.37
CA MET A 1 -0.72 23.80 -47.32
C MET A 1 -1.92 22.86 -47.44
N LYS A 2 -2.99 23.09 -46.66
CA LYS A 2 -4.17 22.20 -46.60
C LYS A 2 -4.98 22.38 -47.89
N SER A 3 -4.95 21.39 -48.78
CA SER A 3 -5.79 21.36 -49.97
C SER A 3 -7.25 21.37 -49.52
N SER A 4 -8.01 22.38 -49.96
CA SER A 4 -9.46 22.50 -49.78
C SER A 4 -10.16 21.34 -50.51
N THR A 5 -10.24 20.18 -49.85
CA THR A 5 -11.05 19.06 -50.32
C THR A 5 -12.50 19.29 -49.95
N PHE A 6 -13.39 19.20 -50.93
CA PHE A 6 -14.84 19.21 -50.71
C PHE A 6 -15.23 18.21 -49.62
N THR A 7 -16.09 18.64 -48.70
CA THR A 7 -16.60 17.80 -47.60
C THR A 7 -17.50 16.69 -48.15
N TYR A 8 -17.77 15.62 -47.39
CA TYR A 8 -18.68 14.56 -47.83
C TYR A 8 -20.07 15.12 -48.16
N LYS A 9 -20.56 16.04 -47.33
CA LYS A 9 -21.84 16.72 -47.58
C LYS A 9 -21.84 17.45 -48.92
N GLN A 10 -20.76 18.17 -49.24
CA GLN A 10 -20.63 18.89 -50.52
C GLN A 10 -20.53 17.92 -51.71
N ARG A 11 -19.83 16.80 -51.58
CA ARG A 11 -19.73 15.78 -52.64
C ARG A 11 -21.03 15.04 -52.88
N MET A 12 -21.75 14.71 -51.81
CA MET A 12 -23.07 14.09 -51.92
C MET A 12 -24.07 15.05 -52.57
N PHE A 13 -24.01 16.34 -52.22
CA PHE A 13 -24.79 17.38 -52.87
C PHE A 13 -24.42 17.52 -54.36
N MET A 14 -23.13 17.52 -54.72
CA MET A 14 -22.70 17.53 -56.11
C MET A 14 -23.21 16.30 -56.87
N ASN A 15 -23.13 15.10 -56.28
CA ASN A 15 -23.66 13.88 -56.89
C ASN A 15 -25.19 13.97 -57.12
N MET A 16 -25.93 14.53 -56.15
CA MET A 16 -27.36 14.79 -56.29
C MET A 16 -27.65 15.80 -57.42
N MET A 17 -26.88 16.88 -57.53
CA MET A 17 -27.01 17.86 -58.63
C MET A 17 -26.70 17.23 -59.99
N PHE A 18 -25.69 16.37 -60.10
CA PHE A 18 -25.40 15.62 -61.34
C PHE A 18 -26.55 14.68 -61.73
N ALA A 19 -27.19 14.03 -60.75
CA ALA A 19 -28.36 13.20 -61.02
C ALA A 19 -29.53 14.04 -61.57
N GLN A 20 -29.79 15.22 -60.98
CA GLN A 20 -30.83 16.14 -61.47
C GLN A 20 -30.53 16.65 -62.89
N LEU A 21 -29.27 17.00 -63.19
CA LEU A 21 -28.85 17.37 -64.55
C LEU A 21 -29.07 16.22 -65.56
N GLY A 22 -28.87 14.98 -65.14
CA GLY A 22 -29.21 13.80 -65.94
C GLY A 22 -30.68 13.76 -66.33
N PHE A 23 -31.61 13.97 -65.38
CA PHE A 23 -33.05 14.03 -65.67
C PHE A 23 -33.43 15.18 -66.60
N VAL A 24 -32.84 16.37 -66.41
CA VAL A 24 -33.07 17.52 -67.29
C VAL A 24 -32.57 17.25 -68.71
N SER A 25 -31.39 16.63 -68.85
CA SER A 25 -30.83 16.28 -70.15
C SER A 25 -31.68 15.24 -70.91
N LEU A 26 -32.29 14.30 -70.18
CA LEU A 26 -33.22 13.31 -70.74
C LEU A 26 -34.46 14.01 -71.32
N SER A 27 -35.01 14.95 -70.57
CA SER A 27 -36.18 15.74 -70.97
C SER A 27 -35.85 16.61 -72.19
N ALA A 28 -34.68 17.26 -72.21
CA ALA A 28 -34.21 18.05 -73.34
C ALA A 28 -33.98 17.19 -74.60
N ALA A 29 -33.34 16.03 -74.46
CA ALA A 29 -33.12 15.12 -75.59
C ALA A 29 -34.44 14.65 -76.23
N ALA A 30 -35.46 14.37 -75.41
CA ALA A 30 -36.79 13.99 -75.89
C ALA A 30 -37.51 15.12 -76.64
N ILE A 31 -37.34 16.38 -76.21
CA ILE A 31 -37.97 17.56 -76.83
C ILE A 31 -37.29 17.96 -78.14
N PHE A 32 -35.94 18.03 -78.17
CA PHE A 32 -35.20 18.60 -79.31
C PHE A 32 -34.95 17.64 -80.48
N TYR A 33 -34.90 16.33 -80.26
CA TYR A 33 -34.52 15.35 -81.28
C TYR A 33 -35.66 14.40 -81.69
N GLY A 34 -36.88 14.58 -81.16
CA GLY A 34 -38.03 13.69 -81.39
C GLY A 34 -37.88 12.31 -80.72
N PRO A 35 -38.89 11.43 -80.80
CA PRO A 35 -38.97 10.17 -80.04
C PRO A 35 -38.06 9.06 -80.60
N SER A 36 -36.83 9.39 -80.99
CA SER A 36 -35.83 8.39 -81.34
C SER A 36 -35.37 7.68 -80.04
N VAL A 37 -36.06 6.57 -79.74
CA VAL A 37 -35.85 5.76 -78.54
C VAL A 37 -34.37 5.44 -78.30
N GLY A 38 -33.59 5.22 -79.37
CA GLY A 38 -32.15 4.94 -79.29
C GLY A 38 -31.29 6.07 -78.70
N MET A 39 -31.57 7.34 -79.03
CA MET A 39 -30.79 8.48 -78.50
C MET A 39 -31.10 8.72 -77.02
N ILE A 40 -32.36 8.55 -76.62
CA ILE A 40 -32.78 8.65 -75.21
C ILE A 40 -32.08 7.59 -74.37
N ILE A 41 -31.99 6.35 -74.88
CA ILE A 41 -31.26 5.25 -74.21
C ILE A 41 -29.76 5.56 -74.11
N ALA A 42 -29.14 6.09 -75.16
CA ALA A 42 -27.72 6.41 -75.17
C ALA A 42 -27.35 7.49 -74.13
N VAL A 43 -28.14 8.57 -74.05
CA VAL A 43 -27.93 9.63 -73.04
C VAL A 43 -28.09 9.09 -71.61
N ASN A 44 -29.11 8.26 -71.38
CA ASN A 44 -29.34 7.64 -70.07
C ASN A 44 -28.17 6.73 -69.66
N ALA A 45 -27.68 5.89 -70.58
CA ALA A 45 -26.55 5.01 -70.32
C ALA A 45 -25.28 5.78 -69.92
N VAL A 46 -24.98 6.89 -70.60
CA VAL A 46 -23.83 7.74 -70.27
C VAL A 46 -23.97 8.33 -68.86
N PHE A 47 -25.14 8.89 -68.52
CA PHE A 47 -25.37 9.44 -67.19
C PHE A 47 -25.34 8.38 -66.08
N ALA A 48 -25.87 7.18 -66.34
CA ALA A 48 -25.80 6.06 -65.41
C ALA A 48 -24.35 5.69 -65.09
N VAL A 49 -23.48 5.62 -66.10
CA VAL A 49 -22.04 5.35 -65.93
C VAL A 49 -21.36 6.45 -65.12
N VAL A 50 -21.66 7.72 -65.40
CA VAL A 50 -21.09 8.87 -64.66
C VAL A 50 -21.51 8.84 -63.19
N LEU A 51 -22.80 8.61 -62.90
CA LEU A 51 -23.30 8.51 -61.53
C LEU A 51 -22.71 7.31 -60.78
N ALA A 52 -22.59 6.16 -61.45
CA ALA A 52 -21.96 4.97 -60.86
C ALA A 52 -20.49 5.23 -60.52
N TYR A 53 -19.75 5.91 -61.41
CA TYR A 53 -18.35 6.27 -61.17
C TYR A 53 -18.18 7.21 -59.97
N PHE A 54 -18.96 8.30 -59.89
CA PHE A 54 -18.91 9.22 -58.75
C PHE A 54 -19.37 8.56 -57.45
N GLY A 55 -20.42 7.73 -57.51
CA GLY A 55 -20.88 6.93 -56.38
C GLY A 55 -19.79 6.02 -55.83
N TRP A 56 -19.08 5.30 -56.71
CA TRP A 56 -17.96 4.45 -56.34
C TRP A 56 -16.81 5.24 -55.69
N LEU A 57 -16.43 6.40 -56.26
CA LEU A 57 -15.40 7.28 -55.69
C LEU A 57 -15.73 7.80 -54.30
N ILE A 58 -16.99 8.17 -54.05
CA ILE A 58 -17.45 8.65 -52.75
C ILE A 58 -17.46 7.50 -51.75
N ASN A 59 -18.02 6.34 -52.15
CA ASN A 59 -18.14 5.17 -51.28
C ASN A 59 -16.78 4.66 -50.80
N GLY A 60 -15.78 4.55 -51.69
CA GLY A 60 -14.44 4.09 -51.31
C GLY A 60 -13.76 4.98 -50.24
N ARG A 61 -13.99 6.30 -50.28
CA ARG A 61 -13.47 7.21 -49.26
C ARG A 61 -14.25 7.15 -47.95
N ILE A 62 -15.56 6.93 -48.00
CA ILE A 62 -16.38 6.74 -46.79
C ILE A 62 -15.95 5.46 -46.10
N GLN A 63 -15.81 4.36 -46.84
CA GLN A 63 -15.37 3.07 -46.31
C GLN A 63 -14.02 3.20 -45.60
N HIS A 64 -13.02 3.81 -46.23
CA HIS A 64 -11.71 4.01 -45.61
C HIS A 64 -11.77 4.84 -44.31
N GLY A 65 -12.66 5.82 -44.25
CA GLY A 65 -12.90 6.61 -43.03
C GLY A 65 -13.58 5.79 -41.93
N ILE A 66 -14.55 4.95 -42.28
CA ILE A 66 -15.22 4.03 -41.35
C ILE A 66 -14.21 3.01 -40.82
N ASP A 67 -13.40 2.39 -41.69
CA ASP A 67 -12.37 1.42 -41.30
C ASP A 67 -11.35 2.05 -40.33
N SER A 68 -11.03 3.34 -40.51
CA SER A 68 -10.12 4.08 -39.62
C SER A 68 -10.74 4.33 -38.24
N ILE A 69 -12.05 4.63 -38.16
CA ILE A 69 -12.78 4.73 -36.89
C ILE A 69 -12.87 3.37 -36.22
N ASP A 70 -13.18 2.31 -36.98
CA ASP A 70 -13.27 0.95 -36.47
C ASP A 70 -11.94 0.52 -35.85
N PHE A 71 -10.83 0.76 -36.55
CA PHE A 71 -9.48 0.53 -36.02
C PHE A 71 -9.19 1.34 -34.75
N PHE A 72 -9.58 2.62 -34.70
CA PHE A 72 -9.45 3.43 -33.49
C PHE A 72 -10.23 2.83 -32.32
N MET A 73 -11.48 2.42 -32.55
CA MET A 73 -12.34 1.85 -31.52
C MET A 73 -11.80 0.52 -31.03
N ASP A 74 -11.29 -0.34 -31.91
CA ASP A 74 -10.65 -1.59 -31.55
C ASP A 74 -9.40 -1.37 -30.68
N GLU A 75 -8.55 -0.41 -31.05
CA GLU A 75 -7.38 -0.05 -30.24
C GLU A 75 -7.79 0.54 -28.89
N LEU A 76 -8.83 1.38 -28.85
CA LEU A 76 -9.37 1.93 -27.61
C LEU A 76 -9.96 0.85 -26.71
N ILE A 77 -10.75 -0.08 -27.26
CA ILE A 77 -11.32 -1.22 -26.54
C ILE A 77 -10.19 -2.06 -25.97
N GLN A 78 -9.21 -2.45 -26.78
CA GLN A 78 -8.06 -3.24 -26.30
C GLN A 78 -7.32 -2.54 -25.16
N PHE A 79 -7.15 -1.22 -25.24
CA PHE A 79 -6.47 -0.43 -24.22
C PHE A 79 -7.30 -0.26 -22.94
N VAL A 80 -8.59 0.05 -23.05
CA VAL A 80 -9.53 0.18 -21.92
C VAL A 80 -9.67 -1.15 -21.18
N PHE A 81 -9.78 -2.25 -21.92
CA PHE A 81 -9.85 -3.61 -21.38
C PHE A 81 -8.48 -4.20 -20.98
N LEU A 82 -7.44 -3.38 -20.86
CA LEU A 82 -6.12 -3.79 -20.35
C LEU A 82 -5.41 -4.88 -21.18
N LYS A 83 -5.80 -5.09 -22.44
CA LYS A 83 -5.10 -6.01 -23.33
C LYS A 83 -3.80 -5.43 -23.87
N THR A 84 -3.70 -4.10 -23.93
CA THR A 84 -2.51 -3.37 -24.39
C THR A 84 -2.16 -2.22 -23.44
N ASN A 85 -0.87 -1.84 -23.41
CA ASN A 85 -0.35 -0.75 -22.58
C ASN A 85 -0.15 0.58 -23.34
N ARG A 86 -0.54 0.62 -24.62
CA ARG A 86 -0.52 1.82 -25.47
C ARG A 86 -1.54 1.65 -26.59
N MET A 87 -2.16 2.75 -27.02
CA MET A 87 -2.96 2.78 -28.25
C MET A 87 -2.09 3.17 -29.44
N LYS A 88 -2.19 2.45 -30.56
CA LYS A 88 -1.52 2.83 -31.82
C LYS A 88 -2.07 4.16 -32.36
N GLU A 89 -1.28 4.83 -33.18
CA GLU A 89 -1.74 6.02 -33.92
C GLU A 89 -2.58 5.61 -35.12
N VAL A 90 -3.57 6.44 -35.42
CA VAL A 90 -4.42 6.29 -36.61
C VAL A 90 -3.89 7.25 -37.64
N ASP A 91 -3.42 6.73 -38.78
CA ASP A 91 -2.97 7.55 -39.90
C ASP A 91 -4.17 7.87 -40.80
N TYR A 92 -4.92 8.91 -40.44
CA TYR A 92 -6.03 9.42 -41.24
C TYR A 92 -5.93 10.93 -41.42
N ASN A 93 -5.14 11.37 -42.40
CA ASN A 93 -4.89 12.79 -42.66
C ASN A 93 -5.83 13.38 -43.73
N THR A 94 -7.13 13.16 -43.59
CA THR A 94 -8.14 13.72 -44.52
C THR A 94 -8.90 14.87 -43.88
N ASN A 95 -8.94 16.02 -44.54
CA ASN A 95 -9.61 17.23 -44.03
C ASN A 95 -11.13 17.22 -44.33
N ASN A 96 -11.82 16.16 -43.94
CA ASN A 96 -13.27 15.95 -44.11
C ASN A 96 -13.96 15.75 -42.74
N GLU A 97 -15.28 15.56 -42.73
CA GLU A 97 -16.06 15.39 -41.49
C GLU A 97 -15.58 14.19 -40.65
N ILE A 98 -15.18 13.09 -41.30
CA ILE A 98 -14.64 11.90 -40.61
C ILE A 98 -13.28 12.20 -39.96
N GLY A 99 -12.41 12.92 -40.66
CA GLY A 99 -11.10 13.32 -40.14
C GLY A 99 -11.22 14.27 -38.96
N MET A 100 -12.21 15.18 -38.97
CA MET A 100 -12.50 16.01 -37.81
C MET A 100 -12.91 15.19 -36.58
N VAL A 101 -13.66 14.10 -36.76
CA VAL A 101 -14.02 13.18 -35.67
C VAL A 101 -12.79 12.43 -35.16
N ILE A 102 -11.96 11.90 -36.07
CA ILE A 102 -10.73 11.19 -35.69
C ILE A 102 -9.76 12.14 -34.96
N ASP A 103 -9.57 13.37 -35.44
CA ASP A 103 -8.74 14.39 -34.80
C ASP A 103 -9.24 14.72 -33.38
N ALA A 104 -10.56 14.85 -33.21
CA ALA A 104 -11.16 15.10 -31.90
C ALA A 104 -10.92 13.93 -30.93
N LEU A 105 -11.04 12.69 -31.40
CA LEU A 105 -10.75 11.48 -30.63
C LEU A 105 -9.25 11.37 -30.28
N MET A 106 -8.37 11.64 -31.24
CA MET A 106 -6.91 11.64 -31.06
C MET A 106 -6.45 12.70 -30.04
N LYS A 107 -7.12 13.86 -29.98
CA LYS A 107 -6.83 14.88 -28.94
C LYS A 107 -7.02 14.33 -27.52
N HIS A 108 -8.00 13.47 -27.31
CA HIS A 108 -8.26 12.85 -26.00
C HIS A 108 -7.39 11.62 -25.73
N LYS A 109 -6.95 10.92 -26.78
CA LYS A 109 -6.06 9.75 -26.71
C LYS A 109 -4.81 10.02 -25.86
N ASN A 110 -4.06 11.08 -26.15
CA ASN A 110 -2.79 11.36 -25.46
C ASN A 110 -3.00 11.62 -23.98
N THR A 111 -3.99 12.45 -23.63
CA THR A 111 -4.37 12.70 -22.23
C THR A 111 -4.75 11.41 -21.52
N PHE A 112 -5.48 10.50 -22.19
CA PHE A 112 -5.89 9.23 -21.59
C PHE A 112 -4.70 8.27 -21.41
N ASP A 113 -3.80 8.17 -22.38
CA ASP A 113 -2.60 7.34 -22.33
C ASP A 113 -1.64 7.79 -21.20
N GLU A 114 -1.41 9.10 -21.07
CA GLU A 114 -0.58 9.67 -19.99
C GLU A 114 -1.16 9.36 -18.61
N LYS A 115 -2.46 9.64 -18.40
CA LYS A 115 -3.15 9.34 -17.14
C LYS A 115 -3.11 7.85 -16.82
N ARG A 116 -3.32 6.99 -17.82
CA ARG A 116 -3.29 5.54 -17.63
C ARG A 116 -1.90 5.02 -17.26
N LYS A 117 -0.84 5.57 -17.86
CA LYS A 117 0.54 5.22 -17.50
C LYS A 117 0.89 5.66 -16.08
N ALA A 118 0.44 6.85 -15.66
CA ALA A 118 0.60 7.30 -14.28
C ALA A 118 -0.11 6.35 -13.30
N ASP A 119 -1.36 5.98 -13.59
CA ASP A 119 -2.15 5.03 -12.79
C ASP A 119 -1.44 3.66 -12.70
N MET A 120 -0.94 3.14 -13.82
CA MET A 120 -0.23 1.85 -13.86
C MET A 120 1.09 1.88 -13.06
N LYS A 121 1.81 3.00 -13.09
CA LYS A 121 3.02 3.20 -12.30
C LYS A 121 2.71 3.13 -10.80
N VAL A 122 1.63 3.78 -10.36
CA VAL A 122 1.17 3.70 -8.96
C VAL A 122 0.83 2.27 -8.58
N ILE A 123 0.05 1.56 -9.40
CA ILE A 123 -0.32 0.17 -9.14
C ILE A 123 0.93 -0.72 -9.02
N GLY A 124 1.92 -0.54 -9.91
CA GLY A 124 3.19 -1.25 -9.83
C GLY A 124 3.95 -0.97 -8.53
N GLU A 125 4.03 0.29 -8.10
CA GLU A 125 4.66 0.67 -6.83
C GLU A 125 3.89 0.11 -5.61
N VAL A 126 2.56 0.11 -5.64
CA VAL A 126 1.70 -0.52 -4.62
C VAL A 126 2.10 -1.99 -4.45
N VAL A 127 2.24 -2.76 -5.54
CA VAL A 127 2.64 -4.18 -5.47
C VAL A 127 4.01 -4.34 -4.80
N LEU A 128 4.97 -3.47 -5.11
CA LEU A 128 6.30 -3.51 -4.49
C LEU A 128 6.25 -3.18 -2.99
N VAL A 129 5.49 -2.16 -2.62
CA VAL A 129 5.30 -1.73 -1.23
C VAL A 129 4.57 -2.81 -0.43
N MET A 130 3.51 -3.41 -0.97
CA MET A 130 2.79 -4.50 -0.32
C MET A 130 3.68 -5.74 -0.12
N ASN A 131 4.58 -6.04 -1.06
CA ASN A 131 5.55 -7.11 -0.87
C ASN A 131 6.54 -6.81 0.27
N LYS A 132 7.00 -5.56 0.42
CA LYS A 132 7.84 -5.16 1.56
C LYS A 132 7.06 -5.22 2.88
N LEU A 133 5.82 -4.77 2.88
CA LEU A 133 4.93 -4.81 4.05
C LEU A 133 4.71 -6.25 4.52
N ARG A 134 4.48 -7.18 3.59
CA ARG A 134 4.35 -8.62 3.87
C ARG A 134 5.58 -9.20 4.59
N LEU A 135 6.77 -8.65 4.35
CA LEU A 135 8.02 -9.04 5.01
C LEU A 135 8.25 -8.29 6.35
N GLY A 136 7.28 -7.52 6.83
CA GLY A 136 7.42 -6.71 8.05
C GLY A 136 8.22 -5.42 7.88
N ILE A 137 8.46 -4.96 6.64
CA ILE A 137 9.24 -3.75 6.36
C ILE A 137 8.30 -2.54 6.25
N TYR A 138 8.13 -1.81 7.35
CA TYR A 138 7.21 -0.66 7.42
C TYR A 138 7.82 0.69 7.00
N LYS A 139 9.11 0.75 6.64
CA LYS A 139 9.80 1.98 6.19
C LYS A 139 9.66 2.23 4.67
N CYS A 140 8.54 1.84 4.05
CA CYS A 140 8.32 1.98 2.61
C CYS A 140 7.01 2.72 2.31
N ARG A 141 7.03 3.63 1.34
CA ARG A 141 5.86 4.42 0.95
C ARG A 141 5.70 4.41 -0.57
N ILE A 142 4.47 4.59 -1.02
CA ILE A 142 4.14 4.85 -2.43
C ILE A 142 4.38 6.35 -2.67
N ASN A 143 5.27 6.68 -3.60
CA ASN A 143 5.69 8.06 -3.90
C ASN A 143 5.23 8.53 -5.28
N SER A 144 4.85 7.60 -6.16
CA SER A 144 4.23 7.95 -7.44
C SER A 144 2.88 8.66 -7.25
N LEU A 145 2.55 9.49 -8.23
CA LEU A 145 1.36 10.34 -8.22
C LEU A 145 0.44 9.96 -9.38
N SER A 146 -0.85 10.22 -9.19
CA SER A 146 -1.88 10.04 -10.21
C SER A 146 -2.92 11.16 -10.13
N ASP A 147 -3.43 11.56 -11.30
CA ASP A 147 -4.54 12.51 -11.43
C ASP A 147 -5.91 11.87 -11.14
N ASN A 148 -5.96 10.54 -11.06
CA ASN A 148 -7.15 9.79 -10.70
C ASN A 148 -7.41 9.90 -9.19
N PHE A 149 -8.54 10.52 -8.81
CA PHE A 149 -8.88 10.76 -7.40
C PHE A 149 -8.98 9.47 -6.59
N MET A 150 -9.45 8.37 -7.19
CA MET A 150 -9.55 7.07 -6.51
C MET A 150 -8.16 6.52 -6.20
N ILE A 151 -7.20 6.67 -7.13
CA ILE A 151 -5.82 6.22 -6.92
C ILE A 151 -5.09 7.10 -5.90
N ARG A 152 -5.34 8.42 -5.88
CA ARG A 152 -4.81 9.28 -4.82
C ARG A 152 -5.29 8.87 -3.44
N GLU A 153 -6.58 8.55 -3.30
CA GLU A 153 -7.09 8.07 -2.01
C GLU A 153 -6.48 6.71 -1.65
N LEU A 154 -6.29 5.80 -2.62
CA LEU A 154 -5.56 4.55 -2.42
C LEU A 154 -4.13 4.77 -1.91
N ILE A 155 -3.37 5.68 -2.53
CA ILE A 155 -2.00 6.05 -2.09
C ILE A 155 -2.03 6.51 -0.64
N LYS A 156 -2.93 7.46 -0.33
CA LYS A 156 -3.04 8.07 0.99
C LYS A 156 -3.40 7.03 2.06
N VAL A 157 -4.48 6.29 1.87
CA VAL A 157 -4.95 5.26 2.82
C VAL A 157 -3.89 4.17 3.01
N THR A 158 -3.23 3.74 1.93
CA THR A 158 -2.17 2.73 2.01
C THR A 158 -0.97 3.25 2.80
N ASN A 159 -0.47 4.43 2.49
CA ASN A 159 0.67 5.01 3.20
C ASN A 159 0.35 5.20 4.69
N GLN A 160 -0.84 5.73 5.01
CA GLN A 160 -1.30 5.88 6.39
C GLN A 160 -1.40 4.53 7.13
N MET A 161 -1.93 3.49 6.48
CA MET A 161 -1.95 2.14 7.05
C MET A 161 -0.53 1.62 7.38
N ILE A 162 0.45 1.87 6.51
CA ILE A 162 1.84 1.43 6.75
C ILE A 162 2.47 2.25 7.88
N ASP A 163 2.23 3.56 7.95
CA ASP A 163 2.66 4.44 9.04
C ASP A 163 2.11 3.95 10.38
N ASP A 164 0.80 3.77 10.48
CA ASP A 164 0.12 3.36 11.71
C ASP A 164 0.55 1.96 12.17
N SER A 165 0.61 1.01 11.23
CA SER A 165 1.08 -0.36 11.54
C SER A 165 2.54 -0.37 11.98
N GLY A 166 3.40 0.37 11.29
CA GLY A 166 4.82 0.47 11.62
C GLY A 166 5.06 1.14 12.97
N LYS A 167 4.29 2.18 13.30
CA LYS A 167 4.33 2.84 14.62
C LYS A 167 3.94 1.85 15.72
N ASN A 168 2.84 1.13 15.54
CA ASN A 168 2.34 0.17 16.52
C ASN A 168 3.36 -0.95 16.80
N ILE A 169 3.93 -1.56 15.76
CA ILE A 169 4.97 -2.60 15.90
C ILE A 169 6.20 -2.06 16.61
N ASN A 170 6.64 -0.83 16.28
CA ASN A 170 7.82 -0.25 16.92
C ASN A 170 7.58 0.03 18.40
N ILE A 171 6.41 0.55 18.79
CA ILE A 171 6.10 0.80 20.20
C ILE A 171 6.13 -0.51 21.00
N VAL A 172 5.56 -1.59 20.46
CA VAL A 172 5.60 -2.92 21.09
C VAL A 172 7.05 -3.39 21.21
N LYS A 173 7.81 -3.39 20.12
CA LYS A 173 9.21 -3.83 20.08
C LYS A 173 10.09 -3.03 21.06
N ASP A 174 9.95 -1.71 21.06
CA ASP A 174 10.73 -0.82 21.93
C ASP A 174 10.34 -0.96 23.40
N THR A 175 9.11 -1.37 23.72
CA THR A 175 8.69 -1.66 25.11
C THR A 175 9.23 -3.00 25.57
N LEU A 176 9.10 -4.04 24.73
CA LEU A 176 9.66 -5.36 25.03
C LEU A 176 11.19 -5.31 25.18
N ASN A 177 11.88 -4.48 24.41
CA ASN A 177 13.32 -4.29 24.56
C ASN A 177 13.70 -3.74 25.95
N GLU A 178 12.95 -2.80 26.54
CA GLU A 178 13.21 -2.36 27.92
C GLU A 178 13.04 -3.53 28.90
N TYR A 179 12.01 -4.36 28.69
CA TYR A 179 11.76 -5.51 29.56
C TYR A 179 12.91 -6.54 29.46
N THR A 180 13.61 -6.65 28.33
CA THR A 180 14.81 -7.50 28.23
C THR A 180 16.00 -6.98 29.04
N GLN A 181 15.96 -5.72 29.47
CA GLN A 181 16.97 -5.08 30.33
C GLN A 181 16.49 -4.98 31.78
N ASP A 182 15.49 -5.79 32.17
CA ASP A 182 14.83 -5.76 33.48
C ASP A 182 14.18 -4.41 33.86
N ASP A 183 13.97 -3.52 32.89
CA ASP A 183 13.26 -2.26 33.09
C ASP A 183 11.78 -2.38 32.75
N PHE A 184 10.97 -2.73 33.75
CA PHE A 184 9.53 -2.90 33.62
C PHE A 184 8.71 -1.62 33.90
N ARG A 185 9.33 -0.43 33.86
CA ARG A 185 8.63 0.83 34.17
C ARG A 185 7.83 1.38 32.99
N LYS A 186 8.25 1.04 31.76
CA LYS A 186 7.59 1.51 30.54
C LYS A 186 6.28 0.75 30.33
N SER A 187 5.28 1.46 29.81
CA SER A 187 3.99 0.90 29.42
C SER A 187 3.57 1.54 28.10
N ILE A 188 2.82 0.80 27.28
CA ILE A 188 2.31 1.27 26.00
C ILE A 188 1.11 2.18 26.26
N ASP A 189 1.20 3.43 25.80
CA ASP A 189 0.03 4.31 25.68
C ASP A 189 -0.77 3.95 24.42
N ILE A 190 -1.96 3.37 24.64
CA ILE A 190 -2.75 2.77 23.57
C ILE A 190 -3.72 3.80 22.99
N ASN A 191 -3.61 4.05 21.68
CA ASN A 191 -4.53 4.93 20.98
C ASN A 191 -5.99 4.40 21.09
N PRO A 192 -6.95 5.21 21.57
CA PRO A 192 -8.36 4.80 21.71
C PRO A 192 -9.05 4.36 20.40
N ALA A 193 -8.54 4.81 19.25
CA ALA A 193 -9.07 4.42 17.94
C ALA A 193 -8.61 3.02 17.50
N LEU A 194 -7.60 2.44 18.15
CA LEU A 194 -7.08 1.10 17.86
C LEU A 194 -8.10 0.04 18.30
N LYS A 195 -8.28 -1.00 17.49
CA LYS A 195 -9.30 -2.03 17.72
C LYS A 195 -8.73 -3.45 17.50
N SER A 196 -9.49 -4.44 17.98
CA SER A 196 -9.28 -5.87 17.69
C SER A 196 -7.86 -6.36 18.06
N GLU A 197 -7.20 -7.11 17.19
CA GLU A 197 -6.00 -7.88 17.53
C GLU A 197 -4.83 -7.01 18.00
N MET A 198 -4.55 -5.89 17.33
CA MET A 198 -3.43 -5.03 17.74
C MET A 198 -3.69 -4.38 19.11
N LEU A 199 -4.94 -4.02 19.40
CA LEU A 199 -5.34 -3.53 20.73
C LEU A 199 -5.07 -4.61 21.78
N SER A 200 -5.51 -5.84 21.52
CA SER A 200 -5.30 -6.99 22.41
C SER A 200 -3.81 -7.27 22.67
N VAL A 201 -2.98 -7.21 21.62
CA VAL A 201 -1.52 -7.39 21.74
C VAL A 201 -0.92 -6.32 22.64
N MET A 202 -1.22 -5.04 22.41
CA MET A 202 -0.66 -3.96 23.23
C MET A 202 -1.13 -4.04 24.70
N GLN A 203 -2.40 -4.37 24.94
CA GLN A 203 -2.92 -4.60 26.28
C GLN A 203 -2.21 -5.77 26.98
N SER A 204 -1.98 -6.86 26.24
CA SER A 204 -1.26 -8.03 26.75
C SER A 204 0.19 -7.70 27.13
N VAL A 205 0.88 -6.86 26.36
CA VAL A 205 2.23 -6.38 26.69
C VAL A 205 2.23 -5.52 27.96
N ASN A 206 1.21 -4.68 28.16
CA ASN A 206 1.07 -3.91 29.40
C ASN A 206 0.81 -4.81 30.61
N LEU A 207 -0.05 -5.82 30.47
CA LEU A 207 -0.30 -6.81 31.52
C LEU A 207 0.96 -7.62 31.87
N LEU A 208 1.75 -7.98 30.86
CA LEU A 208 3.05 -8.63 31.06
C LEU A 208 4.00 -7.74 31.86
N GLY A 209 4.12 -6.45 31.50
CA GLY A 209 4.92 -5.48 32.25
C GLY A 209 4.51 -5.36 33.70
N GLU A 210 3.19 -5.30 33.96
CA GLU A 210 2.65 -5.24 35.33
C GLU A 210 2.97 -6.49 36.15
N SER A 211 2.87 -7.69 35.55
CA SER A 211 3.23 -8.94 36.19
C SER A 211 4.73 -9.00 36.53
N LEU A 212 5.60 -8.60 35.59
CA LEU A 212 7.04 -8.55 35.80
C LEU A 212 7.43 -7.55 36.90
N ARG A 213 6.82 -6.35 36.90
CA ARG A 213 7.01 -5.34 37.94
C ARG A 213 6.58 -5.85 39.32
N THR A 214 5.47 -6.56 39.40
CA THR A 214 4.98 -7.17 40.65
C THR A 214 5.94 -8.26 41.15
N ASN A 215 6.46 -9.09 40.26
CA ASN A 215 7.45 -10.10 40.61
C ASN A 215 8.77 -9.48 41.07
N ALA A 216 9.27 -8.44 40.39
CA ALA A 216 10.46 -7.70 40.79
C ALA A 216 10.30 -7.08 42.19
N LYS A 217 9.14 -6.48 42.47
CA LYS A 217 8.82 -5.95 43.81
C LYS A 217 8.81 -7.04 44.88
N THR A 218 8.17 -8.18 44.59
CA THR A 218 8.14 -9.33 45.51
C THR A 218 9.54 -9.87 45.79
N ASN A 219 10.38 -10.00 44.76
CA ASN A 219 11.76 -10.45 44.90
C ASN A 219 12.61 -9.49 45.74
N LEU A 220 12.43 -8.17 45.56
CA LEU A 220 13.08 -7.16 46.39
C LEU A 220 12.68 -7.32 47.86
N THR A 221 11.37 -7.39 48.14
CA THR A 221 10.87 -7.59 49.51
C THR A 221 11.39 -8.89 50.14
N ASN A 222 11.43 -9.98 49.39
CA ASN A 222 12.01 -11.24 49.87
C ASN A 222 13.51 -11.09 50.18
N GLY A 223 14.27 -10.38 49.34
CA GLY A 223 15.68 -10.07 49.56
C GLY A 223 15.91 -9.24 50.82
N GLU A 224 15.07 -8.23 51.06
CA GLU A 224 15.13 -7.40 52.28
C GLU A 224 14.84 -8.23 53.54
N ILE A 225 13.84 -9.11 53.50
CA ILE A 225 13.52 -10.03 54.61
C ILE A 225 14.68 -11.00 54.87
N LEU A 226 15.25 -11.59 53.82
CA LEU A 226 16.42 -12.48 53.94
C LEU A 226 17.61 -11.77 54.55
N ASN A 227 17.90 -10.53 54.13
CA ASN A 227 18.97 -9.71 54.68
C ASN A 227 18.74 -9.41 56.17
N SER A 228 17.52 -9.01 56.55
CA SER A 228 17.16 -8.77 57.95
C SER A 228 17.33 -10.03 58.80
N ASN A 229 16.88 -11.19 58.31
CA ASN A 229 17.03 -12.47 58.99
C ASN A 229 18.50 -12.88 59.14
N ALA A 230 19.33 -12.64 58.13
CA ALA A 230 20.77 -12.92 58.20
C ALA A 230 21.47 -12.05 59.27
N ILE A 231 21.13 -10.75 59.35
CA ILE A 231 21.66 -9.84 60.38
C ILE A 231 21.23 -10.29 61.77
N ALA A 232 19.95 -10.65 61.96
CA ALA A 232 19.43 -11.14 63.23
C ALA A 232 20.10 -12.45 63.66
N MET A 233 20.31 -13.37 62.72
CA MET A 233 21.01 -14.64 62.96
C MET A 233 22.48 -14.40 63.32
N SER A 234 23.19 -13.53 62.58
CA SER A 234 24.58 -13.16 62.89
C SER A 234 24.71 -12.57 64.29
N THR A 235 23.79 -11.70 64.68
CA THR A 235 23.74 -11.11 66.03
C THR A 235 23.50 -12.19 67.09
N SER A 236 22.58 -13.12 66.82
CA SER A 236 22.27 -14.23 67.73
C SER A 236 23.46 -15.18 67.92
N VAL A 237 24.15 -15.53 66.84
CA VAL A 237 25.38 -16.34 66.88
C VAL A 237 26.49 -15.63 67.65
N GLY A 238 26.68 -14.33 67.42
CA GLY A 238 27.65 -13.53 68.19
C GLY A 238 27.34 -13.51 69.69
N ASN A 239 26.07 -13.37 70.06
CA ASN A 239 25.62 -13.45 71.46
C ASN A 239 25.86 -14.83 72.07
N VAL A 240 25.57 -15.90 71.33
CA VAL A 240 25.83 -17.28 71.79
C VAL A 240 27.33 -17.52 71.99
N ALA A 241 28.18 -17.08 71.07
CA ALA A 241 29.63 -17.20 71.19
C ALA A 241 30.16 -16.43 72.40
N SER A 242 29.68 -15.21 72.64
CA SER A 242 30.03 -14.40 73.81
C SER A 242 29.63 -15.10 75.13
N LYS A 243 28.39 -15.60 75.22
CA LYS A 243 27.93 -16.37 76.38
C LYS A 243 28.72 -17.66 76.60
N ALA A 244 29.09 -18.36 75.54
CA ALA A 244 29.92 -19.56 75.63
C ALA A 244 31.32 -19.24 76.17
N ASN A 245 31.94 -18.13 75.74
CA ASN A 245 33.22 -17.65 76.28
C ASN A 245 33.10 -17.27 77.76
N GLN A 246 32.05 -16.56 78.15
CA GLN A 246 31.79 -16.23 79.56
C GLN A 246 31.62 -17.49 80.41
N GLN A 247 30.86 -18.47 79.90
CA GLN A 247 30.65 -19.75 80.58
C GLN A 247 31.95 -20.54 80.72
N ALA A 248 32.80 -20.55 79.68
CA ALA A 248 34.11 -21.19 79.75
C ALA A 248 35.01 -20.53 80.81
N ALA A 249 35.04 -19.20 80.88
CA ALA A 249 35.78 -18.47 81.91
C ALA A 249 35.24 -18.76 83.32
N SER A 250 33.92 -18.80 83.52
CA SER A 250 33.34 -19.18 84.82
C SER A 250 33.64 -20.64 85.22
N LEU A 251 33.75 -21.56 84.24
CA LEU A 251 34.19 -22.93 84.50
C LEU A 251 35.67 -22.98 84.90
N GLU A 252 36.52 -22.15 84.29
CA GLU A 252 37.93 -22.02 84.66
C GLU A 252 38.10 -21.47 86.08
N GLU A 253 37.32 -20.43 86.45
CA GLU A 253 37.28 -19.91 87.82
C GLU A 253 36.80 -20.96 88.83
N THR A 254 35.77 -21.74 88.47
CA THR A 254 35.26 -22.82 89.33
C THR A 254 36.31 -23.92 89.50
N ALA A 255 37.01 -24.30 88.42
CA ALA A 255 38.09 -25.29 88.47
C ALA A 255 39.26 -24.80 89.34
N ALA A 256 39.66 -23.53 89.20
CA ALA A 256 40.70 -22.94 90.04
C ALA A 256 40.30 -22.91 91.53
N ALA A 257 39.06 -22.54 91.85
CA ALA A 257 38.55 -22.57 93.22
C ALA A 257 38.53 -24.00 93.80
N VAL A 258 38.15 -25.01 93.00
CA VAL A 258 38.19 -26.42 93.41
C VAL A 258 39.63 -26.91 93.63
N GLU A 259 40.57 -26.50 92.79
CA GLU A 259 42.00 -26.79 92.96
C GLU A 259 42.54 -26.17 94.26
N GLU A 260 42.18 -24.92 94.55
CA GLU A 260 42.54 -24.23 95.79
C GLU A 260 41.97 -24.95 97.03
N ILE A 261 40.69 -25.31 97.02
CA ILE A 261 40.05 -26.10 98.09
C ILE A 261 40.78 -27.43 98.28
N THR A 262 41.13 -28.10 97.18
CA THR A 262 41.84 -29.39 97.22
C THR A 262 43.24 -29.21 97.81
N SER A 263 43.94 -28.14 97.45
CA SER A 263 45.26 -27.77 97.98
C SER A 263 45.21 -27.47 99.48
N ILE A 264 44.23 -26.68 99.94
CA ILE A 264 44.00 -26.39 101.36
C ILE A 264 43.68 -27.68 102.12
N THR A 265 42.84 -28.54 101.55
CA THR A 265 42.47 -29.82 102.16
C THR A 265 43.68 -30.74 102.31
N ARG A 266 44.54 -30.82 101.28
CA ARG A 266 45.81 -31.57 101.33
C ARG A 266 46.77 -31.00 102.38
N ASN A 267 46.98 -29.68 102.39
CA ASN A 267 47.81 -29.01 103.40
C ASN A 267 47.29 -29.24 104.83
N ASN A 268 45.98 -29.19 105.04
CA ASN A 268 45.39 -29.47 106.36
C ASN A 268 45.60 -30.93 106.76
N ALA A 269 45.44 -31.88 105.84
CA ALA A 269 45.72 -33.29 106.10
C ALA A 269 47.19 -33.55 106.45
N ASP A 270 48.13 -32.89 105.74
CA ASP A 270 49.58 -33.03 105.99
C ASP A 270 50.01 -32.39 107.33
N ASN A 271 49.37 -31.30 107.77
CA ASN A 271 49.62 -30.64 109.08
C ASN A 271 48.94 -31.35 110.28
N SER A 272 48.09 -32.36 110.05
CA SER A 272 47.33 -33.07 111.08
C SER A 272 48.03 -34.33 111.62
N ILE A 273 49.31 -34.52 111.29
CA ILE A 273 50.18 -35.64 111.72
C ILE A 273 51.27 -35.07 112.63
#